data_AF-A0A432LCQ1-F1
#
_entry.id   AF-A0A432LCQ1-F1
#
_cell.length_a   1.000
_cell.length_b   1.000
_cell.length_c   1.000
_cell.angle_alpha   90.00
_cell.angle_beta   90.00
_cell.angle_gamma   90.00
#
_symmetry.space_group_name_H-M   'P 1'
#
loop_
_entity.id
_entity.type
_entity.pdbx_description
1 polymer ?
#
loop_
_entity_poly.entity_id
_entity_poly.type
_entity_poly.pdbx_seq_one_letter_code
_entity_poly.pdbx_strand_id
1 'polypeptide(L)'
;MSIQLKVGGKDIILEYYFGWSEPGRSPELNFEDESDLPIQILKICEFLQDIARTHKTFSASLLQEHTGYSPSAWRQVRPIMMKMGILNCRISENKKISSDNPVSEIGNTFNLLTKKRRANKENYHQLKEVHQMVWADMLMFYQTDNPEGLYPVRAILRAVERNGYLDRTEWDIMTTFIERNDDSFQEQIVDTFINHYRQEPELFTGIQRIPGVKKGPKSARQSVQNNRNTYWNNLRQAGLIKIEKKEIDGELSDVIVIDYRFEDIVNAILSNDFFEAISKGD
;
A
#
# COMPACT_ATOMS: atom_id res chain seq x y z
N MET A 1 7.93 20.67 0.32
CA MET A 1 9.23 20.77 -0.41
C MET A 1 8.85 21.13 -1.84
N SER A 2 9.52 22.02 -2.56
CA SER A 2 9.06 22.40 -3.91
C SER A 2 10.00 21.90 -5.00
N ILE A 3 9.45 21.52 -6.14
CA ILE A 3 10.18 21.23 -7.38
C ILE A 3 9.71 22.27 -8.39
N GLN A 4 10.67 22.91 -9.00
CA GLN A 4 10.45 23.87 -10.07
C GLN A 4 10.64 23.11 -11.37
N LEU A 5 9.54 22.92 -12.10
CA LEU A 5 9.56 22.40 -13.46
C LEU A 5 9.66 23.59 -14.41
N LYS A 6 10.51 23.49 -15.43
CA LYS A 6 10.48 24.45 -16.55
C LYS A 6 9.69 23.83 -17.68
N VAL A 7 8.48 24.31 -17.94
CA VAL A 7 7.64 23.82 -19.04
C VAL A 7 7.44 24.97 -20.03
N GLY A 8 7.91 24.81 -21.28
CA GLY A 8 7.76 25.83 -22.33
C GLY A 8 8.36 27.21 -21.98
N GLY A 9 9.47 27.23 -21.22
CA GLY A 9 10.12 28.47 -20.78
C GLY A 9 9.46 29.17 -19.59
N LYS A 10 8.39 28.61 -19.01
CA LYS A 10 7.75 29.08 -17.78
C LYS A 10 8.18 28.22 -16.59
N ASP A 11 8.45 28.88 -15.47
CA ASP A 11 8.70 28.23 -14.19
C ASP A 11 7.37 27.82 -13.55
N ILE A 12 7.12 26.51 -13.45
CA ILE A 12 6.04 25.92 -12.66
C ILE A 12 6.64 25.49 -11.34
N ILE A 13 6.32 26.20 -10.26
CA ILE A 13 6.68 25.78 -8.91
C ILE A 13 5.58 24.84 -8.41
N LEU A 14 5.88 23.54 -8.42
CA LEU A 14 5.06 22.56 -7.71
C LEU A 14 5.49 22.60 -6.23
N GLU A 15 4.65 23.15 -5.36
CA GLU A 15 4.80 23.00 -3.91
C GLU A 15 4.35 21.57 -3.53
N TYR A 16 5.31 20.67 -3.26
CA TYR A 16 5.00 19.28 -2.90
C TYR A 16 4.47 19.21 -1.49
N TYR A 17 3.25 18.70 -1.40
CA TYR A 17 2.83 17.79 -0.35
C TYR A 17 3.23 16.39 -0.81
N PHE A 18 4.35 15.89 -0.28
CA PHE A 18 4.93 14.65 -0.80
C PHE A 18 4.09 13.43 -0.40
N GLY A 19 3.42 12.86 -1.41
CA GLY A 19 3.07 11.45 -1.52
C GLY A 19 1.97 10.98 -0.58
N TRP A 20 1.24 9.96 -1.01
CA TRP A 20 0.31 9.27 -0.13
C TRP A 20 1.07 8.78 1.12
N SER A 21 0.58 9.21 2.27
CA SER A 21 1.12 8.77 3.56
C SER A 21 0.79 7.30 3.79
N GLU A 22 1.56 6.68 4.69
CA GLU A 22 1.29 5.34 5.21
C GLU A 22 1.07 4.28 4.12
N PRO A 23 2.11 3.76 3.46
CA PRO A 23 1.98 2.66 2.50
C PRO A 23 1.62 1.31 3.17
N GLY A 24 1.41 1.30 4.48
CA GLY A 24 1.44 0.10 5.31
C GLY A 24 2.85 -0.47 5.48
N ARG A 25 2.94 -1.80 5.62
CA ARG A 25 4.19 -2.55 5.69
C ARG A 25 4.12 -3.65 4.63
N SER A 26 5.20 -3.82 3.87
CA SER A 26 5.27 -4.90 2.89
C SER A 26 5.32 -6.25 3.60
N PRO A 27 4.44 -7.22 3.27
CA PRO A 27 4.73 -8.59 3.56
C PRO A 27 5.76 -9.01 2.52
N GLU A 28 7.04 -8.90 2.85
CA GLU A 28 7.91 -9.89 2.23
C GLU A 28 7.30 -11.25 2.59
N LEU A 29 6.92 -12.02 1.58
CA LEU A 29 6.26 -13.31 1.77
C LEU A 29 7.33 -14.36 2.10
N ASN A 30 8.23 -14.03 3.04
CA ASN A 30 9.39 -14.80 3.45
C ASN A 30 9.17 -15.44 4.83
N PHE A 31 8.18 -16.33 4.89
CA PHE A 31 7.63 -16.94 6.10
C PHE A 31 8.61 -17.81 6.94
N GLU A 32 9.90 -17.81 6.59
CA GLU A 32 10.97 -18.34 7.44
C GLU A 32 11.41 -17.32 8.50
N ASP A 33 11.19 -16.02 8.27
CA ASP A 33 11.49 -14.95 9.23
C ASP A 33 10.30 -14.70 10.17
N GLU A 34 10.48 -14.93 11.48
CA GLU A 34 9.43 -14.65 12.47
C GLU A 34 9.09 -13.16 12.63
N SER A 35 9.92 -12.28 12.07
CA SER A 35 9.70 -10.83 12.01
C SER A 35 8.86 -10.39 10.81
N ASP A 36 8.42 -11.32 9.97
CA ASP A 36 7.57 -11.02 8.82
C ASP A 36 6.15 -10.62 9.21
N LEU A 37 5.59 -9.69 8.44
CA LEU A 37 4.27 -9.12 8.70
C LEU A 37 3.16 -10.18 8.73
N PRO A 38 3.10 -11.18 7.83
CA PRO A 38 2.09 -12.23 7.92
C PRO A 38 2.16 -13.05 9.21
N ILE A 39 3.36 -13.31 9.73
CA ILE A 39 3.55 -14.04 11.00
C ILE A 39 3.11 -13.17 12.18
N GLN A 40 3.42 -11.88 12.14
CA GLN A 40 2.92 -10.92 13.12
C GLN A 40 1.39 -10.88 13.15
N ILE A 41 0.75 -10.74 11.98
CA ILE A 41 -0.71 -10.74 11.83
C ILE A 41 -1.30 -12.03 12.40
N LEU A 42 -0.72 -13.19 12.06
CA LEU A 42 -1.16 -14.49 12.56
C LEU A 42 -1.14 -14.55 14.09
N LYS A 43 0.01 -14.30 14.72
CA LYS A 43 0.15 -14.41 16.18
C LYS A 43 -0.74 -13.39 16.92
N ILE A 44 -0.88 -12.18 16.38
CA ILE A 44 -1.77 -11.15 16.94
C ILE A 44 -3.24 -11.60 16.86
N CYS A 45 -3.68 -12.15 15.73
CA CYS A 45 -5.05 -12.63 15.58
C CYS A 45 -5.36 -13.78 16.54
N GLU A 46 -4.46 -14.75 16.67
CA GLU A 46 -4.60 -15.86 17.62
C GLU A 46 -4.72 -15.35 19.06
N PHE A 47 -3.86 -14.39 19.42
CA PHE A 47 -3.92 -13.74 20.72
C PHE A 47 -5.27 -13.06 20.96
N LEU A 48 -5.74 -12.23 20.02
CA LEU A 48 -7.01 -11.50 20.18
C LEU A 48 -8.20 -12.46 20.31
N GLN A 49 -8.20 -13.57 19.56
CA GLN A 49 -9.21 -14.62 19.69
C GLN A 49 -9.17 -15.28 21.07
N ASP A 50 -7.99 -15.58 21.61
CA ASP A 50 -7.88 -16.13 22.96
C ASP A 50 -8.34 -15.15 24.04
N ILE A 51 -7.99 -13.86 23.91
CA ILE A 51 -8.45 -12.81 24.82
C ILE A 51 -9.97 -12.67 24.81
N ALA A 52 -10.58 -12.66 23.62
CA ALA A 52 -12.03 -12.59 23.48
C ALA A 52 -12.71 -13.80 24.14
N ARG A 53 -12.23 -15.01 23.85
CA ARG A 53 -12.77 -16.26 24.39
C ARG A 53 -12.61 -16.39 25.92
N THR A 54 -11.49 -15.92 26.46
CA THR A 54 -11.19 -16.00 27.90
C THR A 54 -11.72 -14.81 28.68
N HIS A 55 -12.32 -13.82 27.99
CA HIS A 55 -12.77 -12.54 28.55
C HIS A 55 -11.69 -11.81 29.37
N LYS A 56 -10.42 -12.05 29.04
CA LYS A 56 -9.29 -11.38 29.68
C LYS A 56 -9.23 -9.92 29.25
N THR A 57 -8.63 -9.09 30.11
CA THR A 57 -8.32 -7.71 29.76
C THR A 57 -7.11 -7.69 28.84
N PHE A 58 -7.21 -6.98 27.70
CA PHE A 58 -6.08 -6.78 26.81
C PHE A 58 -4.97 -5.99 27.53
N SER A 59 -3.72 -6.39 27.34
CA SER A 59 -2.59 -5.52 27.68
C SER A 59 -1.45 -5.74 26.69
N ALA A 60 -0.69 -4.68 26.41
CA ALA A 60 0.45 -4.77 25.51
C ALA A 60 1.57 -5.69 26.05
N SER A 61 1.69 -5.79 27.38
CA SER A 61 2.61 -6.74 28.03
C SER A 61 2.17 -8.19 27.82
N LEU A 62 0.88 -8.48 27.94
CA LEU A 62 0.34 -9.82 27.70
C LEU A 62 0.43 -10.21 26.21
N LEU A 63 0.22 -9.25 25.31
CA LEU A 63 0.49 -9.45 23.88
C LEU A 63 1.96 -9.79 23.64
N GLN A 64 2.89 -9.07 24.28
CA GLN A 64 4.32 -9.32 24.14
C GLN A 64 4.71 -10.71 24.68
N GLU A 65 4.17 -11.11 25.82
CA GLU A 65 4.39 -12.45 26.39
C GLU A 65 3.90 -13.55 25.44
N HIS A 66 2.72 -13.36 24.83
CA HIS A 66 2.11 -14.38 23.98
C HIS A 66 2.76 -14.45 22.58
N THR A 67 3.15 -13.31 22.02
CA THR A 67 3.57 -13.21 20.62
C THR A 67 5.08 -13.02 20.44
N GLY A 68 5.77 -12.58 21.49
CA GLY A 68 7.16 -12.09 21.44
C GLY A 68 7.30 -10.65 20.92
N TYR A 69 6.23 -10.01 20.46
CA TYR A 69 6.30 -8.69 19.84
C TYR A 69 6.20 -7.54 20.84
N SER A 70 7.05 -6.53 20.65
CA SER A 70 7.02 -5.34 21.49
C SER A 70 5.70 -4.57 21.36
N PRO A 71 5.30 -3.81 22.40
CA PRO A 71 4.18 -2.87 22.31
C PRO A 71 4.28 -1.88 21.13
N SER A 72 5.50 -1.55 20.70
CA SER A 72 5.74 -0.68 19.55
C SER A 72 5.41 -1.36 18.22
N ALA A 73 5.72 -2.65 18.07
CA ALA A 73 5.33 -3.42 16.89
C ALA A 73 3.80 -3.49 16.75
N TRP A 74 3.08 -3.71 17.86
CA TRP A 74 1.62 -3.66 17.88
C TRP A 74 1.07 -2.31 17.40
N ARG A 75 1.63 -1.18 17.87
CA ARG A 75 1.19 0.16 17.44
C ARG A 75 1.38 0.40 15.94
N GLN A 76 2.35 -0.27 15.32
CA GLN A 76 2.61 -0.17 13.89
C GLN A 76 1.73 -1.11 13.05
N VAL A 77 1.51 -2.35 13.52
CA VAL A 77 0.78 -3.37 12.77
C VAL A 77 -0.74 -3.21 12.91
N ARG A 78 -1.23 -2.81 14.08
CA ARG A 78 -2.67 -2.66 14.33
C ARG A 78 -3.37 -1.74 13.32
N PRO A 79 -2.91 -0.51 13.04
CA PRO A 79 -3.59 0.36 12.08
C PRO A 79 -3.70 -0.28 10.70
N ILE A 80 -2.64 -0.97 10.26
CA ILE A 80 -2.62 -1.71 8.99
C ILE A 80 -3.69 -2.80 8.98
N MET A 81 -3.75 -3.62 10.04
CA MET A 81 -4.77 -4.67 10.16
C MET A 81 -6.20 -4.12 10.16
N MET A 82 -6.43 -2.96 10.79
CA MET A 82 -7.75 -2.30 10.76
C MET A 82 -8.09 -1.81 9.34
N LYS A 83 -7.15 -1.14 8.67
CA LYS A 83 -7.35 -0.60 7.30
C LYS A 83 -7.51 -1.68 6.24
N MET A 84 -6.91 -2.86 6.46
CA MET A 84 -7.06 -4.04 5.61
C MET A 84 -8.29 -4.88 5.96
N GLY A 85 -9.13 -4.44 6.91
CA GLY A 85 -10.33 -5.17 7.31
C GLY A 85 -10.06 -6.50 8.02
N ILE A 86 -8.84 -6.74 8.52
CA ILE A 86 -8.46 -7.98 9.23
C ILE A 86 -9.11 -8.04 10.61
N LEU A 87 -9.30 -6.89 11.25
CA LEU A 87 -9.84 -6.77 12.59
C LEU A 87 -11.22 -6.13 12.59
N ASN A 88 -12.15 -6.76 13.31
CA ASN A 88 -13.52 -6.27 13.53
C ASN A 88 -13.74 -5.84 14.99
N CYS A 89 -12.66 -5.52 15.71
CA CYS A 89 -12.73 -5.09 17.10
C CYS A 89 -12.07 -3.74 17.36
N ARG A 90 -12.59 -3.05 18.37
CA ARG A 90 -11.93 -1.96 19.07
C ARG A 90 -11.48 -2.43 20.44
N ILE A 91 -10.40 -1.83 20.93
CA ILE A 91 -9.97 -2.01 22.32
C ILE A 91 -10.46 -0.77 23.06
N SER A 92 -11.36 -0.97 24.03
CA SER A 92 -11.96 0.10 24.83
C SER A 92 -10.92 0.76 25.75
N GLU A 93 -11.29 1.87 26.40
CA GLU A 93 -10.47 2.51 27.44
C GLU A 93 -10.15 1.55 28.59
N ASN A 94 -11.13 0.73 28.99
CA ASN A 94 -10.96 -0.35 29.97
C ASN A 94 -10.19 -1.57 29.44
N LYS A 95 -9.57 -1.45 28.27
CA LYS A 95 -8.81 -2.50 27.57
C LYS A 95 -9.60 -3.80 27.34
N LYS A 96 -10.92 -3.69 27.17
CA LYS A 96 -11.76 -4.81 26.72
C LYS A 96 -11.85 -4.81 25.21
N ILE A 97 -11.89 -5.99 24.61
CA ILE A 97 -12.17 -6.16 23.19
C ILE A 97 -13.68 -5.97 22.99
N SER A 98 -14.07 -5.18 22.00
CA SER A 98 -15.47 -4.81 21.74
C SER A 98 -16.30 -5.89 21.01
N SER A 99 -15.71 -7.05 20.72
CA SER A 99 -16.31 -8.11 19.91
C SER A 99 -15.83 -9.48 20.40
N ASP A 100 -16.74 -10.44 20.48
CA ASP A 100 -16.42 -11.84 20.75
C ASP A 100 -15.69 -12.49 19.56
N ASN A 101 -15.85 -11.90 18.36
CA ASN A 101 -15.15 -12.28 17.13
C ASN A 101 -14.27 -11.11 16.66
N PRO A 102 -13.07 -10.92 17.24
CA PRO A 102 -12.23 -9.76 16.95
C PRO A 102 -11.54 -9.79 15.59
N VAL A 103 -11.46 -10.96 14.97
CA VAL A 103 -10.84 -11.19 13.66
C VAL A 103 -11.96 -11.40 12.64
N SER A 104 -11.91 -10.68 11.54
CA SER A 104 -12.89 -10.78 10.45
C SER A 104 -12.76 -12.09 9.67
N GLU A 105 -13.69 -12.35 8.76
CA GLU A 105 -13.61 -13.50 7.85
C GLU A 105 -12.35 -13.47 6.99
N ILE A 106 -12.03 -12.33 6.37
CA ILE A 106 -10.81 -12.18 5.55
C ILE A 106 -9.53 -12.36 6.41
N GLY A 107 -9.55 -11.90 7.66
CA GLY A 107 -8.46 -12.13 8.61
C GLY A 107 -8.30 -13.60 8.97
N ASN A 108 -9.39 -14.32 9.19
CA ASN A 108 -9.39 -15.76 9.47
C ASN A 108 -8.86 -16.56 8.28
N THR A 109 -9.30 -16.23 7.07
CA THR A 109 -8.81 -16.84 5.82
C THR A 109 -7.31 -16.62 5.65
N PHE A 110 -6.83 -15.39 5.84
CA PHE A 110 -5.41 -15.08 5.77
C PHE A 110 -4.58 -15.86 6.80
N ASN A 111 -5.05 -15.96 8.03
CA ASN A 111 -4.39 -16.75 9.07
C ASN A 111 -4.35 -18.24 8.74
N LEU A 112 -5.46 -18.79 8.24
CA LEU A 112 -5.54 -20.20 7.85
C LEU A 112 -4.53 -20.51 6.73
N LEU A 113 -4.46 -19.65 5.71
CA LEU A 113 -3.49 -19.79 4.62
C LEU A 113 -2.06 -19.67 5.13
N THR A 114 -1.79 -18.71 6.02
CA THR A 114 -0.47 -18.54 6.65
C THR A 114 -0.07 -19.78 7.43
N LYS A 115 -0.97 -20.36 8.24
CA LYS A 115 -0.73 -21.64 8.95
C LYS A 115 -0.45 -22.80 8.00
N LYS A 116 -1.32 -23.00 7.00
CA LYS A 116 -1.18 -24.08 6.02
C LYS A 116 0.14 -24.00 5.27
N ARG A 117 0.55 -22.79 4.87
CA ARG A 117 1.80 -22.56 4.13
C ARG A 117 3.03 -22.85 4.99
N ARG A 118 3.00 -22.51 6.29
CA ARG A 118 4.07 -22.87 7.24
C ARG A 118 4.17 -24.39 7.45
N ALA A 119 3.03 -25.07 7.53
CA ALA A 119 2.98 -26.50 7.77
C ALA A 119 3.36 -27.33 6.53
N ASN A 120 3.12 -26.81 5.32
CA ASN A 120 3.22 -27.56 4.08
C ASN A 120 4.25 -26.95 3.12
N LYS A 121 5.54 -27.22 3.39
CA LYS A 121 6.67 -26.70 2.59
C LYS A 121 6.69 -27.27 1.16
N GLU A 122 6.11 -28.44 0.93
CA GLU A 122 6.15 -29.15 -0.37
C GLU A 122 5.13 -28.59 -1.39
N ASN A 123 3.98 -28.07 -0.95
CA ASN A 123 2.95 -27.43 -1.81
C ASN A 123 2.99 -25.89 -1.76
N TYR A 124 4.19 -25.32 -1.57
CA TYR A 124 4.41 -23.89 -1.37
C TYR A 124 3.84 -23.00 -2.48
N HIS A 125 3.93 -23.43 -3.75
CA HIS A 125 3.54 -22.61 -4.89
C HIS A 125 2.02 -22.41 -5.01
N GLN A 126 1.23 -23.47 -4.80
CA GLN A 126 -0.24 -23.39 -4.88
C GLN A 126 -0.82 -22.53 -3.75
N LEU A 127 -0.27 -22.68 -2.53
CA LEU A 127 -0.70 -21.85 -1.39
C LEU A 127 -0.20 -20.40 -1.49
N LYS A 128 0.85 -20.15 -2.27
CA LYS A 128 1.34 -18.79 -2.52
C LYS A 128 0.31 -17.99 -3.29
N GLU A 129 -0.18 -18.50 -4.42
CA GLU A 129 -1.13 -17.75 -5.27
C GLU A 129 -2.41 -17.38 -4.52
N VAL A 130 -3.01 -18.33 -3.79
CA VAL A 130 -4.21 -18.07 -2.98
C VAL A 130 -3.92 -17.03 -1.87
N HIS A 131 -2.73 -17.07 -1.28
CA HIS A 131 -2.31 -16.07 -0.29
C HIS A 131 -2.13 -14.69 -0.92
N GLN A 132 -1.61 -14.61 -2.15
CA GLN A 132 -1.49 -13.36 -2.90
C GLN A 132 -2.86 -12.77 -3.25
N MET A 133 -3.82 -13.61 -3.65
CA MET A 133 -5.20 -13.16 -3.92
C MET A 133 -5.85 -12.55 -2.68
N VAL A 134 -5.77 -13.22 -1.52
CA VAL A 134 -6.31 -12.68 -0.26
C VAL A 134 -5.60 -11.37 0.13
N TRP A 135 -4.30 -11.25 -0.15
CA TRP A 135 -3.58 -10.00 0.07
C TRP A 135 -4.03 -8.89 -0.89
N ALA A 136 -4.31 -9.21 -2.15
CA ALA A 136 -4.86 -8.28 -3.12
C ALA A 136 -6.24 -7.76 -2.67
N ASP A 137 -7.13 -8.66 -2.19
CA ASP A 137 -8.43 -8.30 -1.63
C ASP A 137 -8.27 -7.33 -0.45
N MET A 138 -7.35 -7.60 0.47
CA MET A 138 -7.06 -6.71 1.60
C MET A 138 -6.59 -5.31 1.16
N LEU A 139 -5.75 -5.26 0.13
CA LEU A 139 -5.25 -3.99 -0.40
C LEU A 139 -6.31 -3.20 -1.17
N MET A 140 -7.28 -3.87 -1.77
CA MET A 140 -8.39 -3.24 -2.48
C MET A 140 -9.24 -2.35 -1.56
N PHE A 141 -9.38 -2.72 -0.28
CA PHE A 141 -10.09 -1.93 0.73
C PHE A 141 -9.20 -0.94 1.48
N TYR A 142 -7.89 -0.92 1.20
CA TYR A 142 -6.96 -0.05 1.89
C TYR A 142 -7.17 1.42 1.50
N GLN A 143 -7.46 2.26 2.49
CA GLN A 143 -7.60 3.71 2.32
C GLN A 143 -6.45 4.47 2.98
N THR A 144 -6.05 5.58 2.37
CA THR A 144 -5.18 6.57 3.01
C THR A 144 -5.95 7.37 4.07
N ASP A 145 -5.24 7.99 5.01
CA ASP A 145 -5.85 8.85 6.04
C ASP A 145 -6.16 10.27 5.54
N ASN A 146 -6.10 10.51 4.22
CA ASN A 146 -6.51 11.79 3.71
C ASN A 146 -8.03 11.98 3.92
N PRO A 147 -8.53 13.22 4.03
CA PRO A 147 -9.95 13.47 4.32
C PRO A 147 -10.91 12.82 3.31
N GLU A 148 -10.43 12.55 2.10
CA GLU A 148 -11.19 12.03 0.97
C GLU A 148 -11.16 10.48 0.89
N GLY A 149 -10.37 9.80 1.72
CA GLY A 149 -10.27 8.34 1.75
C GLY A 149 -9.82 7.73 0.42
N LEU A 150 -8.70 8.20 -0.14
CA LEU A 150 -8.16 7.66 -1.39
C LEU A 150 -7.80 6.17 -1.26
N TYR A 151 -8.16 5.36 -2.27
CA TYR A 151 -7.76 3.96 -2.43
C TYR A 151 -6.51 3.86 -3.32
N PRO A 152 -5.32 3.68 -2.75
CA PRO A 152 -4.07 3.74 -3.49
C PRO A 152 -3.98 2.74 -4.63
N VAL A 153 -4.42 1.50 -4.38
CA VAL A 153 -4.31 0.42 -5.36
C VAL A 153 -5.08 0.76 -6.64
N ARG A 154 -6.30 1.27 -6.50
CA ARG A 154 -7.11 1.70 -7.64
C ARG A 154 -6.42 2.81 -8.43
N ALA A 155 -6.00 3.88 -7.75
CA ALA A 155 -5.34 5.00 -8.39
C ALA A 155 -4.05 4.58 -9.13
N ILE A 156 -3.26 3.67 -8.55
CA ILE A 156 -2.05 3.13 -9.18
C ILE A 156 -2.40 2.31 -10.42
N LEU A 157 -3.31 1.33 -10.30
CA LEU A 157 -3.66 0.47 -11.43
C LEU A 157 -4.27 1.27 -12.57
N ARG A 158 -5.14 2.25 -12.30
CA ARG A 158 -5.68 3.15 -13.33
C ARG A 158 -4.58 3.95 -14.02
N ALA A 159 -3.65 4.54 -13.27
CA ALA A 159 -2.56 5.31 -13.86
C ALA A 159 -1.66 4.43 -14.74
N VAL A 160 -1.35 3.20 -14.31
CA VAL A 160 -0.57 2.23 -15.11
C VAL A 160 -1.37 1.75 -16.32
N GLU A 161 -2.67 1.51 -16.21
CA GLU A 161 -3.54 1.10 -17.34
C GLU A 161 -3.54 2.18 -18.43
N ARG A 162 -3.74 3.44 -18.05
CA ARG A 162 -3.79 4.58 -18.97
C ARG A 162 -2.45 4.86 -19.65
N ASN A 163 -1.35 4.72 -18.91
CA ASN A 163 -0.01 5.11 -19.37
C ASN A 163 0.86 3.91 -19.81
N GLY A 164 0.35 2.68 -19.70
CA GLY A 164 1.00 1.41 -20.01
C GLY A 164 2.04 0.94 -18.99
N TYR A 165 2.79 1.87 -18.40
CA TYR A 165 3.74 1.65 -17.33
C TYR A 165 3.93 2.95 -16.53
N LEU A 166 4.48 2.83 -15.32
CA LEU A 166 4.98 3.99 -14.57
C LEU A 166 6.41 3.75 -14.12
N ASP A 167 7.30 4.71 -14.37
CA ASP A 167 8.61 4.77 -13.74
C ASP A 167 8.56 5.50 -12.38
N ARG A 168 9.74 5.77 -11.81
CA ARG A 168 9.85 6.45 -10.50
C ARG A 168 9.39 7.90 -10.55
N THR A 169 9.67 8.61 -11.63
CA THR A 169 9.30 10.02 -11.81
C THR A 169 7.80 10.13 -12.05
N GLU A 170 7.25 9.25 -12.89
CA GLU A 170 5.82 9.18 -13.20
C GLU A 170 4.99 8.80 -11.96
N TRP A 171 5.52 7.93 -11.10
CA TRP A 171 4.96 7.69 -9.77
C TRP A 171 4.91 8.96 -8.91
N ASP A 172 6.01 9.72 -8.88
CA ASP A 172 6.09 10.94 -8.09
C ASP A 172 5.11 12.01 -8.62
N ILE A 173 4.92 12.10 -9.95
CA ILE A 173 3.88 12.93 -10.59
C ILE A 173 2.49 12.49 -10.13
N MET A 174 2.15 11.20 -10.28
CA MET A 174 0.84 10.66 -9.91
C MET A 174 0.50 10.93 -8.44
N THR A 175 1.40 10.58 -7.52
CA THR A 175 1.17 10.77 -6.08
C THR A 175 1.17 12.23 -5.63
N THR A 176 1.56 13.17 -6.50
CA THR A 176 1.48 14.61 -6.24
C THR A 176 0.10 15.16 -6.58
N PHE A 177 -0.54 14.67 -7.65
CA PHE A 177 -1.78 15.26 -8.16
C PHE A 177 -3.04 14.46 -7.83
N ILE A 178 -2.93 13.16 -7.60
CA ILE A 178 -4.07 12.32 -7.23
C ILE A 178 -4.28 12.36 -5.72
N GLU A 179 -5.34 13.03 -5.29
CA GLU A 179 -5.79 13.12 -3.90
C GLU A 179 -7.18 12.50 -3.68
N ARG A 180 -7.97 12.37 -4.76
CA ARG A 180 -9.34 11.84 -4.72
C ARG A 180 -9.49 10.62 -5.62
N ASN A 181 -10.39 9.72 -5.22
CA ASN A 181 -10.77 8.58 -6.05
C ASN A 181 -11.48 9.08 -7.31
N ASP A 182 -11.06 8.57 -8.48
CA ASP A 182 -11.75 8.74 -9.77
C ASP A 182 -11.99 10.19 -10.21
N ASP A 183 -11.15 11.13 -9.76
CA ASP A 183 -11.21 12.52 -10.19
C ASP A 183 -10.60 12.67 -11.60
N SER A 184 -11.47 12.76 -12.60
CA SER A 184 -11.07 12.86 -14.01
C SER A 184 -10.16 14.06 -14.30
N PHE A 185 -10.30 15.15 -13.56
CA PHE A 185 -9.47 16.34 -13.74
C PHE A 185 -8.05 16.10 -13.23
N GLN A 186 -7.91 15.49 -12.05
CA GLN A 186 -6.61 15.11 -11.51
C GLN A 186 -5.91 14.06 -12.39
N GLU A 187 -6.65 13.07 -12.89
CA GLU A 187 -6.12 12.08 -13.84
C GLU A 187 -5.63 12.73 -15.14
N GLN A 188 -6.39 13.67 -15.69
CA GLN A 188 -5.98 14.40 -16.89
C GLN A 188 -4.71 15.24 -16.66
N ILE A 189 -4.56 15.85 -15.49
CA ILE A 189 -3.33 16.54 -15.09
C ILE A 189 -2.16 15.58 -15.08
N VAL A 190 -2.30 14.41 -14.43
CA VAL A 190 -1.25 13.39 -14.37
C VAL A 190 -0.84 12.95 -15.76
N ASP A 191 -1.79 12.59 -16.63
CA ASP A 191 -1.50 12.16 -18.00
C ASP A 191 -0.77 13.27 -18.79
N THR A 192 -1.15 14.53 -18.59
CA THR A 192 -0.49 15.67 -19.22
C THR A 192 0.97 15.79 -18.77
N PHE A 193 1.24 15.72 -17.47
CA PHE A 193 2.61 15.81 -16.95
C PHE A 193 3.46 14.59 -17.31
N ILE A 194 2.89 13.38 -17.33
CA ILE A 194 3.59 12.18 -17.81
C ILE A 194 3.95 12.31 -19.28
N ASN A 195 3.02 12.78 -20.13
CA ASN A 195 3.31 12.99 -21.55
C ASN A 195 4.41 14.02 -21.77
N HIS A 196 4.39 15.14 -21.05
CA HIS A 196 5.47 16.12 -21.08
C HIS A 196 6.80 15.52 -20.62
N TYR A 197 6.79 14.73 -19.55
CA TYR A 197 7.99 14.03 -19.06
C TYR A 197 8.58 13.10 -20.10
N ARG A 198 7.76 12.30 -20.78
CA ARG A 198 8.22 11.37 -21.82
C ARG A 198 8.74 12.05 -23.08
N GLN A 199 8.21 13.24 -23.42
CA GLN A 199 8.61 13.98 -24.63
C GLN A 199 9.86 14.83 -24.41
N GLU A 200 9.96 15.45 -23.24
CA GLU A 200 10.99 16.42 -22.89
C GLU A 200 11.57 16.06 -21.50
N PRO A 201 12.16 14.86 -21.35
CA PRO A 201 12.65 14.38 -20.06
C PRO A 201 13.69 15.31 -19.44
N GLU A 202 14.46 16.03 -20.26
CA GLU A 202 15.41 17.06 -19.84
C GLU A 202 14.77 18.21 -19.05
N LEU A 203 13.48 18.50 -19.26
CA LEU A 203 12.76 19.51 -18.48
C LEU A 203 12.40 19.03 -17.08
N PHE A 204 12.46 17.72 -16.88
CA PHE A 204 12.31 17.04 -15.60
C PHE A 204 13.69 16.61 -15.05
N THR A 205 14.75 16.67 -15.87
CA THR A 205 16.13 16.56 -15.39
C THR A 205 16.48 17.76 -14.54
N GLY A 206 16.98 17.46 -13.34
CA GLY A 206 17.16 18.52 -12.36
C GLY A 206 15.85 18.98 -11.75
N ILE A 207 15.07 18.01 -11.21
CA ILE A 207 14.47 18.13 -9.88
C ILE A 207 15.56 18.63 -8.90
N GLN A 208 15.88 19.91 -9.01
CA GLN A 208 16.90 20.60 -8.26
C GLN A 208 16.17 21.58 -7.36
N ARG A 209 16.70 21.65 -6.15
CA ARG A 209 16.25 22.54 -5.09
C ARG A 209 16.07 23.95 -5.65
N ILE A 210 14.90 24.52 -5.45
CA ILE A 210 14.74 25.98 -5.57
C ILE A 210 15.76 26.63 -4.64
N PRO A 211 16.70 27.45 -5.14
CA PRO A 211 17.63 28.20 -4.31
C PRO A 211 16.84 29.07 -3.32
N GLY A 212 17.04 28.85 -2.03
CA GLY A 212 16.30 29.54 -0.96
C GLY A 212 15.18 28.73 -0.31
N VAL A 213 14.73 27.64 -0.91
CA VAL A 213 13.80 26.69 -0.25
C VAL A 213 14.63 25.77 0.65
N LYS A 214 14.44 25.92 1.96
CA LYS A 214 15.10 25.07 2.96
C LYS A 214 14.88 23.59 2.60
N LYS A 215 15.96 22.81 2.59
CA LYS A 215 15.85 21.36 2.46
C LYS A 215 14.86 20.89 3.52
N GLY A 216 13.82 20.17 3.11
CA GLY A 216 13.13 19.30 4.05
C GLY A 216 14.17 18.40 4.73
N PRO A 217 14.00 18.07 6.03
CA PRO A 217 14.97 17.25 6.75
C PRO A 217 15.23 15.95 5.96
N LYS A 218 16.47 15.43 5.99
CA LYS A 218 16.87 14.20 5.27
C LYS A 218 15.88 13.03 5.52
N SER A 219 15.29 12.98 6.71
CA SER A 219 14.25 12.03 7.12
C SER A 219 13.00 12.06 6.24
N ALA A 220 12.55 13.24 5.79
CA ALA A 220 11.35 13.36 4.97
C ALA A 220 11.55 12.76 3.57
N ARG A 221 12.72 12.96 2.95
CA ARG A 221 13.04 12.38 1.63
C ARG A 221 13.16 10.86 1.70
N GLN A 222 13.82 10.36 2.75
CA GLN A 222 13.90 8.93 3.00
C GLN A 222 12.50 8.33 3.21
N SER A 223 11.61 9.06 3.89
CA SER A 223 10.22 8.62 4.09
C SER A 223 9.46 8.45 2.78
N VAL A 224 9.55 9.40 1.85
CA VAL A 224 8.86 9.32 0.55
C VAL A 224 9.38 8.14 -0.27
N GLN A 225 10.71 8.00 -0.32
CA GLN A 225 11.36 6.90 -1.03
C GLN A 225 10.98 5.54 -0.44
N ASN A 226 10.92 5.44 0.89
CA ASN A 226 10.47 4.24 1.59
C ASN A 226 8.98 3.97 1.30
N ASN A 227 8.14 5.01 1.21
CA ASN A 227 6.73 4.87 0.91
C ASN A 227 6.47 4.28 -0.47
N ARG A 228 7.11 4.83 -1.51
CA ARG A 228 7.02 4.30 -2.88
C ARG A 228 7.41 2.82 -2.92
N ASN A 229 8.59 2.49 -2.40
CA ASN A 229 9.08 1.12 -2.42
C ASN A 229 8.14 0.17 -1.67
N THR A 230 7.51 0.63 -0.59
CA THR A 230 6.54 -0.18 0.16
C THR A 230 5.26 -0.40 -0.63
N TYR A 231 4.72 0.62 -1.31
CA TYR A 231 3.56 0.45 -2.21
C TYR A 231 3.86 -0.51 -3.35
N TRP A 232 4.99 -0.32 -4.05
CA TRP A 232 5.40 -1.19 -5.15
C TRP A 232 5.58 -2.64 -4.67
N ASN A 233 6.22 -2.83 -3.51
CA ASN A 233 6.37 -4.16 -2.95
C ASN A 233 5.03 -4.78 -2.55
N ASN A 234 4.12 -4.04 -1.92
CA ASN A 234 2.80 -4.53 -1.56
C ASN A 234 2.03 -5.04 -2.78
N LEU A 235 1.95 -4.22 -3.83
CA LEU A 235 1.26 -4.58 -5.07
C LEU A 235 1.93 -5.74 -5.80
N ARG A 236 3.26 -5.78 -5.83
CA ARG A 236 4.02 -6.87 -6.44
C ARG A 236 3.80 -8.18 -5.69
N GLN A 237 3.79 -8.14 -4.35
CA GLN A 237 3.54 -9.30 -3.52
C GLN A 237 2.09 -9.77 -3.63
N ALA A 238 1.14 -8.85 -3.84
CA ALA A 238 -0.25 -9.16 -4.18
C ALA A 238 -0.42 -9.74 -5.60
N GLY A 239 0.61 -9.66 -6.44
CA GLY A 239 0.53 -10.08 -7.84
C GLY A 239 -0.32 -9.14 -8.72
N LEU A 240 -0.50 -7.89 -8.31
CA LEU A 240 -1.24 -6.86 -9.05
C LEU A 240 -0.36 -6.09 -10.04
N ILE A 241 0.94 -6.03 -9.75
CA ILE A 241 1.95 -5.44 -10.63
C ILE A 241 3.18 -6.34 -10.74
N LYS A 242 3.97 -6.12 -11.78
CA LYS A 242 5.35 -6.61 -11.90
C LYS A 242 6.29 -5.45 -12.18
N ILE A 243 7.57 -5.64 -11.85
CA ILE A 243 8.63 -4.67 -12.13
C ILE A 243 9.37 -5.16 -13.36
N GLU A 244 9.46 -4.31 -14.38
CA GLU A 244 10.19 -4.58 -15.61
C GLU A 244 11.34 -3.59 -15.78
N LYS A 245 12.32 -3.97 -16.59
CA LYS A 245 13.38 -3.07 -17.03
C LYS A 245 12.98 -2.47 -18.38
N LYS A 246 12.94 -1.14 -18.46
CA LYS A 246 12.75 -0.42 -19.74
C LYS A 246 13.88 0.56 -19.96
N GLU A 247 14.29 0.68 -21.22
CA GLU A 247 15.21 1.72 -21.64
C GLU A 247 14.45 3.05 -21.71
N ILE A 248 14.89 4.01 -20.92
CA ILE A 248 14.37 5.38 -20.83
C ILE A 248 15.60 6.28 -20.91
N ASP A 249 15.64 7.16 -21.91
CA ASP A 249 16.76 8.08 -22.16
C ASP A 249 18.13 7.41 -22.30
N GLY A 250 18.15 6.18 -22.86
CA GLY A 250 19.38 5.39 -23.02
C GLY A 250 19.86 4.71 -21.73
N GLU A 251 19.09 4.77 -20.63
CA GLU A 251 19.36 4.07 -19.38
C GLU A 251 18.27 3.04 -19.05
N LEU A 252 18.66 1.91 -18.46
CA LEU A 252 17.70 0.92 -17.99
C LEU A 252 17.10 1.32 -16.64
N SER A 253 15.82 1.67 -16.66
CA SER A 253 15.03 2.04 -15.47
C SER A 253 14.09 0.93 -15.02
N ASP A 254 13.77 0.91 -13.73
CA ASP A 254 12.70 0.07 -13.18
C ASP A 254 11.36 0.73 -13.44
N VAL A 255 10.45 0.02 -14.07
CA VAL A 255 9.06 0.45 -14.27
C VAL A 255 8.09 -0.54 -13.66
N ILE A 256 6.95 -0.06 -13.19
CA ILE A 256 5.82 -0.90 -12.81
C ILE A 256 4.85 -1.04 -13.99
N VAL A 257 4.36 -2.26 -14.19
CA VAL A 257 3.29 -2.59 -15.14
C VAL A 257 2.26 -3.48 -14.46
N ILE A 258 1.03 -3.48 -14.96
CA ILE A 258 -0.03 -4.35 -14.44
C ILE A 258 0.35 -5.81 -14.68
N ASP A 259 0.09 -6.63 -13.67
CA ASP A 259 0.24 -8.08 -13.75
C ASP A 259 -1.14 -8.73 -13.78
N TYR A 260 -1.55 -9.18 -14.97
CA TYR A 260 -2.85 -9.80 -15.20
C TYR A 260 -2.93 -11.28 -14.77
N ARG A 261 -1.99 -11.77 -13.94
CA ARG A 261 -2.08 -13.12 -13.35
C ARG A 261 -3.36 -13.32 -12.54
N PHE A 262 -3.90 -12.25 -11.94
CA PHE A 262 -5.21 -12.23 -11.28
C PHE A 262 -6.14 -11.25 -11.99
N GLU A 263 -6.37 -11.49 -13.29
CA GLU A 263 -7.15 -10.61 -14.17
C GLU A 263 -8.52 -10.22 -13.58
N ASP A 264 -9.25 -11.16 -12.98
CA ASP A 264 -10.55 -10.88 -12.35
C ASP A 264 -10.45 -9.84 -11.21
N ILE A 265 -9.40 -9.93 -10.38
CA ILE A 265 -9.16 -8.98 -9.28
C ILE A 265 -8.75 -7.61 -9.85
N VAL A 266 -7.86 -7.60 -10.84
CA VAL A 266 -7.44 -6.35 -11.51
C VAL A 266 -8.65 -5.66 -12.14
N ASN A 267 -9.48 -6.41 -12.87
CA ASN A 267 -10.69 -5.89 -13.51
C ASN A 267 -11.70 -5.40 -12.47
N ALA A 268 -11.87 -6.11 -11.35
CA ALA A 268 -12.72 -5.64 -10.26
C ALA A 268 -12.21 -4.31 -9.67
N ILE A 269 -10.89 -4.19 -9.45
CA ILE A 269 -10.27 -2.96 -8.95
C ILE A 269 -10.41 -1.80 -9.95
N LEU A 270 -10.37 -2.07 -11.26
CA LEU A 270 -10.50 -1.05 -12.30
C LEU A 270 -11.97 -0.70 -12.60
N SER A 271 -12.91 -1.60 -12.32
CA SER A 271 -14.34 -1.36 -12.51
C SER A 271 -14.86 -0.21 -11.64
N ASN A 272 -15.80 0.57 -12.15
CA ASN A 272 -16.48 1.60 -11.34
C ASN A 272 -17.50 0.98 -10.39
N ASP A 273 -18.13 -0.13 -10.79
CA ASP A 273 -19.21 -0.79 -10.06
C ASP A 273 -18.83 -1.15 -8.62
N PHE A 274 -17.61 -1.64 -8.42
CA PHE A 274 -17.12 -2.04 -7.10
C PHE A 274 -16.96 -0.85 -6.14
N PHE A 275 -16.36 0.26 -6.60
CA PHE A 275 -16.14 1.43 -5.74
C PHE A 275 -17.43 2.25 -5.55
N GLU A 276 -18.33 2.22 -6.51
CA GLU A 276 -19.69 2.72 -6.31
C GLU A 276 -20.43 1.95 -5.21
N ALA A 277 -20.33 0.61 -5.19
CA ALA A 277 -20.92 -0.21 -4.12
C ALA A 277 -20.32 0.12 -2.74
N ILE A 278 -18.99 0.21 -2.64
CA ILE A 278 -18.35 0.58 -1.36
C ILE A 278 -18.78 1.99 -0.90
N SER A 279 -18.87 2.96 -1.81
CA SER A 279 -19.28 4.33 -1.46
C SER A 279 -20.72 4.42 -0.96
N LYS A 280 -21.58 3.46 -1.34
CA LYS A 280 -22.97 3.34 -0.87
C LYS A 280 -23.09 2.58 0.46
N GLY A 281 -22.00 1.95 0.92
CA GLY A 281 -21.95 1.18 2.16
C GLY A 281 -22.58 -0.21 2.04
N ASP A 282 -22.66 -0.75 0.81
CA ASP A 282 -23.16 -2.08 0.50
C ASP A 282 -22.11 -3.18 0.72
#